data_AF-A0A536M3Q8-F1
#
_entry.id   AF-A0A536M3Q8-F1
#
_cell.length_a   1.000
_cell.length_b   1.000
_cell.length_c   1.000
_cell.angle_alpha   90.00
_cell.angle_beta   90.00
_cell.angle_gamma   90.00
#
_symmetry.space_group_name_H-M   'P 1'
#
loop_
_entity.id
_entity.type
_entity.pdbx_description
1 polymer ?
#
loop_
_entity_poly.entity_id
_entity_poly.type
_entity_poly.pdbx_seq_one_letter_code
_entity_poly.pdbx_strand_id
1 'polypeptide(L)'
;MSATPTRMVEEDWQPLRAIGFDDKACLEVGHIVGIFNYLTRLADGFGLALDAGTRAASESGVALQPAEDAAIGRELREEKEVT
;
A
#
# COMPACT_ATOMS: atom_id res chain seq x y z
N MET A 1 -11.99 -5.25 -6.57
CA MET A 1 -12.38 -5.70 -5.22
C MET A 1 -13.27 -4.68 -4.58
N SER A 2 -14.20 -5.18 -3.77
CA SER A 2 -15.31 -4.41 -3.26
C SER A 2 -14.89 -3.31 -2.28
N ALA A 3 -15.53 -2.14 -2.37
CA ALA A 3 -15.45 -1.10 -1.35
C ALA A 3 -16.12 -1.51 -0.01
N THR A 4 -16.81 -2.66 -0.01
CA THR A 4 -17.46 -3.27 1.15
C THR A 4 -16.90 -4.68 1.42
N PRO A 5 -15.67 -4.81 1.94
CA PRO A 5 -15.01 -6.10 2.10
C PRO A 5 -15.76 -7.06 3.03
N THR A 6 -16.53 -6.54 3.99
CA THR A 6 -17.37 -7.35 4.91
C THR A 6 -18.61 -7.96 4.25
N ARG A 7 -18.88 -7.63 2.98
CA ARG A 7 -20.02 -8.13 2.20
C ARG A 7 -19.59 -8.95 0.99
N MET A 8 -18.33 -9.37 0.93
CA MET A 8 -17.85 -10.17 -0.18
C MET A 8 -18.56 -11.53 -0.22
N VAL A 9 -18.96 -11.92 -1.43
CA VAL A 9 -19.64 -13.19 -1.73
C VAL A 9 -18.86 -13.98 -2.79
N GLU A 10 -19.30 -15.19 -3.10
CA GLU A 10 -18.63 -16.04 -4.09
C GLU A 10 -18.57 -15.37 -5.49
N GLU A 11 -19.62 -14.65 -5.87
CA GLU A 11 -19.74 -13.97 -7.16
C GLU A 11 -18.63 -12.93 -7.38
N ASP A 12 -18.13 -12.30 -6.30
CA ASP A 12 -17.04 -11.32 -6.38
C ASP A 12 -15.71 -11.93 -6.85
N TRP A 13 -15.57 -13.26 -6.71
CA TRP A 13 -14.36 -14.00 -7.09
C TRP A 13 -14.43 -14.59 -8.50
N GLN A 14 -15.62 -14.66 -9.09
CA GLN A 14 -15.80 -15.21 -10.45
C GLN A 14 -14.98 -14.49 -11.53
N PRO A 15 -14.81 -13.15 -11.50
CA PRO A 15 -13.93 -12.47 -12.45
C PRO A 15 -12.48 -12.93 -12.37
N LEU A 16 -11.97 -13.24 -11.18
CA LEU A 16 -10.60 -13.76 -10.99
C LEU A 16 -10.49 -15.20 -11.49
N ARG A 17 -11.50 -16.03 -11.23
CA ARG A 17 -11.55 -17.40 -11.78
C ARG A 17 -11.60 -17.39 -13.31
N ALA A 18 -12.35 -16.46 -13.91
CA ALA A 18 -12.49 -16.35 -15.36
C ALA A 18 -11.18 -16.00 -16.08
N ILE A 19 -10.24 -15.34 -15.41
CA ILE A 19 -8.88 -15.07 -15.94
C ILE A 19 -7.86 -16.17 -15.60
N GLY A 20 -8.32 -17.28 -15.01
CA GLY A 20 -7.51 -18.48 -14.76
C GLY A 20 -6.91 -18.59 -13.36
N PHE A 21 -7.36 -17.78 -12.39
CA PHE A 21 -6.90 -17.95 -11.00
C PHE A 21 -7.59 -19.15 -10.36
N ASP A 22 -6.77 -20.04 -9.79
CA ASP A 22 -7.25 -21.14 -8.97
C ASP A 22 -7.61 -20.66 -7.55
N ASP A 23 -8.14 -21.57 -6.73
CA ASP A 23 -8.56 -21.24 -5.36
C ASP A 23 -7.41 -20.70 -4.51
N LYS A 24 -6.20 -21.23 -4.72
CA LYS A 24 -5.00 -20.79 -3.99
C LYS A 24 -4.62 -19.36 -4.39
N ALA A 25 -4.61 -19.04 -5.68
CA ALA A 25 -4.36 -17.70 -6.17
C ALA A 25 -5.42 -16.70 -5.66
N CYS A 26 -6.69 -17.11 -5.59
CA CYS A 26 -7.75 -16.28 -5.00
C CYS A 26 -7.50 -16.00 -3.50
N LEU A 27 -7.04 -17.00 -2.74
CA LEU A 27 -6.65 -16.83 -1.34
C LEU A 27 -5.48 -15.87 -1.18
N GLU A 28 -4.43 -15.99 -2.01
CA GLU A 28 -3.28 -15.08 -1.99
C GLU A 28 -3.69 -13.64 -2.31
N VAL A 29 -4.56 -13.44 -3.31
CA VAL A 29 -5.15 -12.13 -3.62
C VAL A 29 -5.86 -11.57 -2.39
N GLY A 30 -6.77 -12.34 -1.79
CA GLY A 30 -7.49 -11.91 -0.58
C GLY A 30 -6.55 -11.53 0.57
N HIS A 31 -5.47 -12.30 0.75
CA HIS A 31 -4.48 -12.04 1.79
C HIS A 31 -3.73 -10.72 1.57
N ILE A 32 -3.11 -10.54 0.39
CA ILE A 32 -2.35 -9.31 0.04
C ILE A 32 -3.25 -8.08 0.16
N VAL A 33 -4.47 -8.21 -0.32
CA VAL A 33 -5.44 -7.12 -0.30
C VAL A 33 -5.82 -6.74 1.12
N GLY A 34 -6.12 -7.75 1.94
CA GLY A 34 -6.50 -7.56 3.33
C GLY A 34 -5.40 -6.84 4.10
N ILE A 35 -4.15 -7.26 3.92
CA ILE A 35 -3.02 -6.62 4.60
C ILE A 35 -2.84 -5.16 4.15
N PHE A 36 -2.89 -4.85 2.85
CA PHE A 36 -2.77 -3.46 2.38
C PHE A 36 -3.93 -2.58 2.85
N ASN A 37 -5.15 -3.11 2.86
CA ASN A 37 -6.33 -2.40 3.36
C ASN A 37 -6.19 -2.03 4.85
N TYR A 38 -5.69 -2.97 5.66
CA TYR A 38 -5.42 -2.77 7.08
C TYR A 38 -4.29 -1.76 7.32
N LEU A 39 -3.13 -1.95 6.67
CA LEU A 39 -1.95 -1.13 6.90
C LEU A 39 -2.16 0.33 6.52
N THR A 40 -2.82 0.60 5.39
CA THR A 40 -3.12 1.97 4.94
C THR A 40 -4.04 2.68 5.94
N ARG A 41 -5.12 2.03 6.38
CA ARG A 41 -6.03 2.59 7.41
C ARG A 41 -5.34 2.79 8.75
N LEU A 42 -4.43 1.91 9.13
CA LEU A 42 -3.66 2.05 10.36
C LEU A 42 -2.72 3.26 10.27
N ALA A 43 -2.03 3.43 9.14
CA ALA A 43 -1.17 4.57 8.89
C ALA A 43 -1.95 5.89 8.92
N ASP A 44 -3.12 5.93 8.26
CA ASP A 44 -4.03 7.09 8.30
C ASP A 44 -4.53 7.37 9.71
N GLY A 45 -4.91 6.33 10.47
CA GLY A 45 -5.37 6.44 11.85
C GLY A 45 -4.33 6.98 12.82
N PHE A 46 -3.04 6.72 12.56
CA PHE A 46 -1.93 7.29 13.31
C PHE A 46 -1.42 8.62 12.76
N GLY A 47 -1.96 9.10 11.63
CA GLY A 47 -1.52 10.34 10.99
C GLY A 47 -0.11 10.25 10.41
N LEU A 48 0.32 9.07 9.95
CA LEU A 48 1.62 8.92 9.31
C LEU A 48 1.68 9.74 8.02
N ALA A 49 2.71 10.57 7.88
CA ALA A 49 2.99 11.30 6.66
C ALA A 49 4.03 10.56 5.81
N LEU A 50 3.88 10.66 4.49
CA LEU A 50 4.95 10.28 3.57
C LEU A 50 6.20 11.10 3.85
N ASP A 51 7.37 10.47 3.77
CA ASP A 51 8.64 11.18 3.72
C ASP A 51 8.74 12.05 2.45
N ALA A 52 9.69 12.96 2.43
CA ALA A 52 9.82 13.95 1.35
C ALA A 52 10.07 13.29 -0.01
N GLY A 53 10.89 12.24 -0.06
CA GLY A 53 11.17 11.50 -1.28
C GLY A 53 9.90 10.83 -1.80
N THR A 54 9.23 10.05 -0.95
CA THR A 54 7.99 9.36 -1.34
C THR A 54 6.89 10.33 -1.76
N ARG A 55 6.77 11.50 -1.12
CA ARG A 55 5.84 12.55 -1.53
C ARG A 55 6.18 13.10 -2.93
N ALA A 56 7.43 13.50 -3.15
CA ALA A 56 7.87 14.05 -4.43
C ALA A 56 7.69 13.05 -5.58
N ALA A 57 7.97 11.76 -5.35
CA ALA A 57 7.72 10.70 -6.31
C ALA A 57 6.22 10.54 -6.62
N SER A 58 5.37 10.58 -5.60
CA SER A 58 3.91 10.51 -5.79
C SER A 58 3.35 11.70 -6.58
N GLU A 59 3.88 12.90 -6.38
CA GLU A 59 3.44 14.13 -7.06
C GLU A 59 3.96 14.22 -8.50
N SER A 60 5.20 13.77 -8.73
CA SER A 60 5.85 13.83 -10.04
C SER A 60 5.55 12.64 -10.95
N GLY A 61 5.13 11.51 -10.38
CA GLY A 61 4.99 10.23 -11.09
C GLY A 61 6.33 9.57 -11.47
N VAL A 62 7.46 10.15 -11.06
CA VAL A 62 8.80 9.58 -11.26
C VAL A 62 9.09 8.58 -10.13
N ALA A 63 9.50 7.36 -10.48
CA ALA A 63 9.78 6.32 -9.49
C ALA A 63 11.00 6.66 -8.62
N LEU A 64 10.89 6.37 -7.32
CA LEU A 64 11.99 6.50 -6.36
C LEU A 64 13.21 5.70 -6.82
N GLN A 65 14.39 6.29 -6.65
CA GLN A 65 15.67 5.62 -6.84
C GLN A 65 16.14 5.07 -5.48
N PRO A 66 16.23 3.72 -5.31
CA PRO A 66 16.44 3.08 -4.01
C PRO A 66 17.68 3.52 -3.21
N ALA A 67 18.72 4.01 -3.90
CA ALA A 67 20.01 4.34 -3.29
C ALA A 67 20.11 5.78 -2.77
N GLU A 68 19.38 6.73 -3.39
CA GLU A 68 19.50 8.16 -3.08
C GLU A 68 18.35 8.61 -2.16
N ASP A 69 17.14 8.09 -2.36
CA ASP A 69 15.94 8.56 -1.65
C ASP A 69 15.81 7.98 -0.23
N ALA A 70 16.43 6.83 0.04
CA ALA A 70 16.48 6.21 1.37
C ALA A 70 17.44 6.95 2.34
N ALA A 71 18.31 7.82 1.84
CA ALA A 71 19.16 8.69 2.65
C ALA A 71 18.41 9.97 3.05
N ILE A 72 17.70 10.58 2.10
CA ILE A 72 16.90 11.81 2.30
C ILE A 72 15.82 11.61 3.39
N GLY A 73 15.14 10.45 3.40
CA GLY A 73 14.14 10.13 4.42
C GLY A 73 14.71 9.92 5.84
N ARG A 74 16.02 9.68 5.98
CA ARG A 74 16.72 9.55 7.28
C ARG A 74 17.26 10.90 7.76
N GLU A 75 17.90 11.67 6.89
CA GLU A 75 18.44 13.00 7.22
C GLU A 75 17.35 13.98 7.69
N LEU A 76 16.16 13.96 7.05
CA LEU A 76 15.04 14.83 7.43
C LEU A 76 14.31 14.40 8.72
N ARG A 77 14.44 13.13 9.15
CA ARG A 77 13.98 12.71 10.49
C ARG A 77 14.92 13.22 11.57
N GLU A 78 16.22 13.15 11.32
CA GLU A 78 17.25 13.61 12.25
C GLU A 78 17.18 15.14 12.48
N GLU A 79 16.91 15.94 11.44
CA GLU A 79 16.72 17.39 11.61
C GLU A 79 15.45 17.75 12.43
N LYS A 80 14.39 16.95 12.36
CA LYS A 80 13.15 17.18 13.11
C LYS A 80 13.19 16.73 14.56
N GLU A 81 14.13 15.86 14.95
CA GLU A 81 14.31 15.43 16.35
C GLU A 81 15.22 16.38 17.15
N VAL A 82 15.92 17.31 16.48
CA VAL A 82 16.91 18.22 17.09
C VAL A 82 16.35 19.62 17.38
N THR A 83 15.10 19.93 16.98
CA THR A 83 14.41 21.20 17.26
C THR A 83 13.13 20.98 18.06
#